data_AF-A0A4R7G8A0-F1
#
_entry.id   AF-A0A4R7G8A0-F1
#
_cell.length_a   1.000
_cell.length_b   1.000
_cell.length_c   1.000
_cell.angle_alpha   90.00
_cell.angle_beta   90.00
_cell.angle_gamma   90.00
#
_symmetry.space_group_name_H-M   'P 1'
#
loop_
_entity.id
_entity.type
_entity.pdbx_description
1 polymer ?
#
loop_
_entity_poly.entity_id
_entity_poly.type
_entity_poly.pdbx_seq_one_letter_code
_entity_poly.pdbx_strand_id
1 'polypeptide(L)' 'MFDLAALVEIFLEWKHDKTENILTYRDRCHRSVMTQTQAVPHHTAWVDALDDSSAEYLWAAEVPSSL' A
#
# COMPACT_ATOMS: atom_id res chain seq x y z
N MET A 1 17.47 -8.38 11.16
CA MET A 1 18.41 -7.52 10.42
C MET A 1 17.62 -6.86 9.32
N PHE A 2 17.76 -5.55 9.13
CA PHE A 2 17.02 -4.79 8.12
C PHE A 2 17.51 -5.16 6.70
N ASP A 3 16.58 -5.51 5.82
CA ASP A 3 16.89 -5.87 4.44
C ASP A 3 16.90 -4.62 3.55
N LEU A 4 18.12 -4.12 3.27
CA LEU A 4 18.32 -2.95 2.42
C LEU A 4 18.06 -3.27 0.94
N ALA A 5 18.34 -4.48 0.48
CA ALA A 5 18.16 -4.85 -0.92
C ALA A 5 16.66 -4.88 -1.28
N ALA A 6 15.85 -5.51 -0.43
CA ALA A 6 14.40 -5.52 -0.58
C ALA A 6 13.80 -4.11 -0.58
N LEU A 7 14.32 -3.20 0.26
CA LEU A 7 13.89 -1.80 0.26
C LEU A 7 14.23 -1.08 -1.05
N VAL A 8 15.41 -1.31 -1.62
CA VAL A 8 15.79 -0.75 -2.93
C VAL A 8 14.86 -1.26 -4.03
N GLU A 9 14.50 -2.54 -4.02
CA GLU A 9 13.55 -3.12 -4.97
C GLU A 9 12.18 -2.44 -4.89
N ILE A 10 11.63 -2.24 -3.69
CA ILE A 10 10.36 -1.52 -3.48
C ILE A 10 10.43 -0.10 -4.05
N PHE A 11 11.54 0.61 -3.89
CA PHE A 11 11.68 1.96 -4.47
C PHE A 11 11.74 1.94 -6.01
N LEU A 12 12.35 0.92 -6.60
CA LEU A 12 12.39 0.74 -8.06
C LEU A 12 11.00 0.43 -8.61
N GLU A 13 10.24 -0.45 -7.95
CA GLU A 13 8.85 -0.74 -8.26
C GLU A 13 7.98 0.51 -8.16
N TRP A 14 8.04 1.24 -7.04
CA TRP A 14 7.29 2.49 -6.85
C TRP A 14 7.58 3.52 -7.95
N LYS A 15 8.84 3.63 -8.39
CA LYS A 15 9.21 4.52 -9.50
C LYS A 15 8.64 4.01 -10.84
N HIS A 16 8.65 2.69 -11.06
CA HIS A 16 8.07 2.08 -12.25
C HIS A 16 6.55 2.29 -12.30
N ASP A 17 5.83 2.03 -11.21
CA ASP A 17 4.37 2.22 -11.12
C ASP A 17 3.97 3.67 -11.41
N LYS A 18 4.75 4.65 -10.93
CA LYS A 18 4.52 6.07 -11.26
C LYS A 18 4.69 6.38 -12.75
N THR A 19 5.55 5.63 -13.43
CA THR A 19 5.78 5.76 -14.88
C THR A 19 4.69 5.05 -15.67
N GLU A 20 4.25 3.88 -15.20
CA GLU A 20 3.17 3.09 -15.80
C GLU A 20 1.83 3.86 -15.75
N ASN A 21 1.46 4.36 -14.56
CA ASN A 21 0.27 5.18 -14.41
C ASN A 21 0.36 6.12 -13.19
N ILE A 22 0.55 7.40 -13.48
CA ILE A 22 0.70 8.43 -12.45
C ILE A 22 -0.56 8.65 -11.60
N LEU A 23 -1.73 8.22 -12.05
CA LEU A 23 -3.00 8.36 -11.33
C LEU A 23 -3.33 7.17 -10.43
N THR A 24 -2.73 5.99 -10.66
CA THR A 24 -3.10 4.75 -9.93
C THR A 24 -1.93 4.13 -9.14
N TYR A 25 -0.73 4.71 -9.18
CA TYR A 25 0.43 4.15 -8.46
C TYR A 25 0.21 4.03 -6.93
N ARG A 26 -0.72 4.82 -6.37
CA ARG A 26 -1.07 4.76 -4.94
C ARG A 26 -1.93 3.57 -4.55
N ASP A 27 -2.54 2.89 -5.52
CA ASP A 27 -3.38 1.70 -5.28
C ASP A 27 -2.54 0.41 -5.18
N ARG A 28 -1.20 0.51 -5.31
CA ARG A 28 -0.26 -0.61 -5.22
C ARG A 28 0.10 -0.92 -3.76
N CYS A 29 0.25 -2.22 -3.44
CA CYS A 29 0.62 -2.69 -2.10
C CYS A 29 1.99 -3.36 -2.10
N HIS A 30 2.85 -3.00 -1.14
CA HIS A 30 4.17 -3.61 -0.96
C HIS A 30 4.25 -4.41 0.33
N ARG A 31 5.21 -5.34 0.41
CA ARG A 31 5.49 -6.14 1.61
C ARG A 31 6.37 -5.37 2.59
N SER A 32 6.05 -5.47 3.87
CA SER A 32 6.89 -4.89 4.93
C SER A 32 8.25 -5.59 5.01
N VAL A 33 9.34 -4.85 4.85
CA VAL A 33 10.71 -5.39 5.02
C VAL A 33 11.01 -5.80 6.47
N MET A 34 10.27 -5.25 7.43
CA MET A 34 10.46 -5.54 8.86
C MET A 34 9.65 -6.75 9.32
N THR A 35 8.37 -6.82 8.94
CA THR A 35 7.43 -7.84 9.46
C THR A 35 7.07 -8.90 8.44
N GLN A 36 7.46 -8.72 7.18
CA GLN A 36 7.11 -9.59 6.04
C GLN A 36 5.60 -9.69 5.76
N THR A 37 4.78 -8.89 6.45
CA THR A 37 3.34 -8.79 6.23
C THR A 37 3.06 -8.06 4.92
N GLN A 38 2.19 -8.62 4.08
CA GLN A 38 1.72 -7.96 2.86
C GLN A 38 0.70 -6.88 3.22
N ALA A 39 0.86 -5.66 2.70
CA ALA A 39 -0.16 -4.63 2.84
C ALA A 39 -1.45 -5.05 2.11
N VAL A 40 -2.60 -4.69 2.68
CA VAL A 40 -3.92 -4.93 2.09
C VAL A 40 -4.30 -3.72 1.22
N PRO A 41 -4.96 -3.92 0.06
CA PRO A 41 -5.52 -2.82 -0.71
C PRO A 41 -6.46 -1.95 0.13
N HIS A 42 -6.42 -0.64 -0.11
CA HIS A 42 -7.37 0.28 0.50
C HIS A 42 -8.79 -0.05 0.02
N HIS A 43 -9.80 0.22 0.86
CA HIS A 43 -11.21 0.03 0.52
C HIS A 43 -11.73 0.97 -0.59
N THR A 44 -10.99 2.03 -0.94
CA THR A 44 -11.37 3.02 -1.96
C THR A 44 -10.15 3.31 -2.83
N ALA A 45 -10.34 3.34 -4.16
CA ALA A 45 -9.27 3.71 -5.08
C ALA A 45 -8.83 5.17 -4.85
N TRP A 46 -7.55 5.46 -5.02
CA TRP A 46 -6.98 6.76 -4.64
C TRP A 46 -7.66 7.94 -5.32
N VAL A 47 -8.05 7.81 -6.59
CA VAL A 47 -8.71 8.90 -7.34
C VAL A 47 -10.10 9.24 -6.79
N ASP A 48 -10.75 8.27 -6.14
CA ASP A 48 -12.10 8.41 -5.57
C ASP A 48 -12.05 8.69 -4.05
N ALA A 49 -10.90 8.50 -3.40
CA ALA A 49 -10.68 8.74 -1.97
C ALA A 49 -10.47 10.23 -1.66
N LEU A 50 -11.55 11.01 -1.76
CA LEU A 50 -11.52 12.47 -1.57
C LEU A 50 -11.50 12.92 -0.11
N ASP A 51 -11.99 12.09 0.81
CA ASP A 51 -11.94 12.35 2.26
C ASP A 51 -10.57 11.86 2.80
N ASP A 52 -9.74 12.80 3.26
CA ASP A 52 -8.40 12.56 3.76
C ASP A 52 -8.35 12.40 5.29
N SER A 53 -9.51 12.31 5.95
CA SER A 53 -9.58 12.11 7.38
C SER A 53 -9.06 10.73 7.78
N SER A 54 -8.43 10.64 8.95
CA SER A 54 -8.00 9.35 9.50
C SER A 54 -9.17 8.43 9.82
N ALA A 55 -10.34 9.00 10.14
CA ALA A 55 -11.55 8.26 10.42
C ALA A 55 -12.00 7.46 9.19
N GLU A 56 -12.03 8.07 8.00
CA GLU A 56 -12.34 7.37 6.75
C GLU A 56 -11.21 6.40 6.38
N TYR A 57 -9.95 6.84 6.40
CA TYR A 57 -8.80 6.00 5.99
C TYR A 57 -8.67 4.69 6.80
N LEU A 58 -9.03 4.74 8.10
CA LEU A 58 -8.97 3.59 9.01
C LEU A 58 -10.30 2.83 9.11
N TRP A 59 -11.33 3.24 8.37
CA TRP A 59 -12.63 2.59 8.39
C TRP A 59 -12.49 1.18 7.80
N ALA A 60 -12.45 0.19 8.69
CA ALA A 60 -12.14 -1.17 8.33
C ALA A 60 -13.29 -1.83 7.55
N ALA A 61 -13.00 -2.30 6.34
CA ALA A 61 -13.56 -3.58 5.92
C ALA A 61 -13.09 -4.62 6.94
N GLU A 62 -14.01 -5.20 7.71
CA GLU A 62 -13.72 -6.23 8.71
C GLU A 62 -12.83 -7.33 8.10
N VAL A 63 -11.57 -7.41 8.54
CA VAL A 63 -10.76 -8.61 8.31
C VAL A 63 -11.38 -9.70 9.18
N PRO A 64 -11.89 -10.82 8.63
CA PRO A 64 -12.43 -11.89 9.45
C PRO A 64 -11.34 -12.36 10.39
N SER A 65 -11.61 -12.26 11.70
CA SER A 65 -10.75 -12.81 12.73
C SER A 65 -10.81 -14.34 12.63
N SER A 66 -9.95 -14.93 11.80
CA SER A 66 -9.64 -16.35 11.86
C SER A 66 -8.13 -16.56 11.99
N LEU A 67 -7.66 -16.41 13.23
CA LEU A 67 -6.64 -17.26 13.85
C LEU A 67 -7.13 -17.64 15.24
#